data_AF-A0A7L3MMH6-F1
#
_entry.id   AF-A0A7L3MMH6-F1
#
_cell.length_a   1.000
_cell.length_b   1.000
_cell.length_c   1.000
_cell.angle_alpha   90.00
_cell.angle_beta   90.00
_cell.angle_gamma   90.00
#
_symmetry.space_group_name_H-M   'P 1'
#
loop_
_entity.id
_entity.type
_entity.pdbx_description
1 polymer ?
#
loop_
_entity_poly.entity_id
_entity_poly.type
_entity_poly.pdbx_seq_one_letter_code
_entity_poly.pdbx_strand_id
1 'polypeptide(L)' 'LQAVQCSDYALAQFSFLQRLLLVHGRWNYLRVCKFLRYFFYKTFAGLLAQVWFAFHSGFTAQVRAVGVTSIP' A
#
# COMPACT_ATOMS: atom_id res chain seq x y z
N LEU A 1 28.34 -11.44 17.29
CA LEU A 1 28.17 -11.28 15.82
C LEU A 1 26.78 -11.69 15.33
N GLN A 2 26.12 -12.71 15.92
CA GLN A 2 24.78 -13.17 15.52
C GLN A 2 23.70 -12.06 15.50
N ALA A 3 23.74 -11.11 16.43
CA ALA A 3 22.75 -10.01 16.48
C ALA A 3 22.78 -9.07 15.25
N VAL A 4 23.93 -8.93 14.58
CA VAL A 4 24.08 -8.08 13.38
C VAL A 4 23.57 -8.80 12.12
N GLN A 5 23.59 -10.14 12.15
CA GLN A 5 23.17 -10.98 11.03
C GLN A 5 21.66 -11.27 11.04
N CYS A 6 21.02 -11.14 12.20
CA CYS A 6 19.55 -11.19 12.34
C CYS A 6 18.86 -9.85 12.18
N SER A 7 19.60 -8.74 12.05
CA SER A 7 19.03 -7.41 11.83
C SER A 7 19.03 -7.06 10.35
N ASP A 8 17.89 -6.59 9.80
CA ASP A 8 17.78 -6.09 8.42
C ASP A 8 18.74 -4.93 8.10
N TYR A 9 19.31 -4.31 9.14
CA TYR A 9 20.30 -3.24 9.04
C TYR A 9 21.49 -3.49 9.98
N ALA A 10 22.61 -3.94 9.42
CA ALA A 10 23.88 -4.08 10.13
C ALA A 10 24.60 -2.74 10.21
N LEU A 11 24.64 -2.12 11.39
CA LEU A 11 25.30 -0.82 11.60
C LEU A 11 26.53 -0.97 12.49
N ALA A 12 27.69 -0.53 11.99
CA ALA A 12 28.97 -0.63 12.70
C ALA A 12 29.12 0.36 13.86
N GLN A 13 28.34 1.45 13.90
CA GLN A 13 28.38 2.49 14.93
C GLN A 13 27.03 3.21 15.07
N PHE A 14 26.61 3.54 16.30
CA PHE A 14 25.33 4.19 16.62
C PHE A 14 25.12 5.54 15.90
N SER A 15 26.18 6.26 15.53
CA SER A 15 26.10 7.53 14.79
C SER A 15 25.52 7.39 13.37
N PHE A 16 25.75 6.24 12.70
CA PHE A 16 25.24 5.99 11.35
C PHE A 16 23.73 5.68 11.35
N LEU A 17 23.19 5.15 12.45
CA LEU A 17 21.76 4.90 12.62
C LEU A 17 20.96 6.21 12.52
N GLN A 18 21.46 7.28 13.14
CA GLN A 18 20.77 8.58 13.16
C GLN A 18 20.73 9.22 11.76
N ARG A 19 21.81 9.16 10.98
CA ARG A 19 21.82 9.67 9.60
C ARG A 19 20.97 8.82 8.65
N LEU A 20 20.99 7.49 8.80
CA LEU A 20 20.18 6.60 7.97
C LEU A 20 18.68 6.85 8.25
N LEU A 21 18.29 6.91 9.51
CA LEU A 21 16.88 7.07 9.89
C LEU A 21 16.34 8.48 9.60
N LEU A 22 17.11 9.53 9.84
CA LEU A 22 16.65 10.92 9.59
C LEU A 22 16.60 11.27 8.10
N VAL A 23 17.59 10.85 7.28
CA VAL A 23 17.63 11.19 5.86
C VAL A 23 16.86 10.17 5.01
N HIS A 24 17.17 8.88 5.13
CA HIS A 24 16.50 7.84 4.33
C HIS A 24 15.09 7.54 4.84
N GLY A 25 14.84 7.64 6.15
CA GLY A 25 13.50 7.46 6.70
C GLY A 25 12.50 8.50 6.18
N ARG A 26 12.89 9.79 6.12
CA ARG A 26 12.04 10.86 5.56
C ARG A 26 11.75 10.65 4.07
N TRP A 27 12.77 10.30 3.29
CA TRP A 27 12.63 10.03 1.86
C TRP A 27 11.77 8.79 1.58
N ASN A 28 11.96 7.72 2.35
CA ASN A 28 11.13 6.53 2.27
C ASN A 28 9.67 6.85 2.62
N TYR A 29 9.45 7.57 3.71
CA TYR A 29 8.12 7.97 4.16
C TYR A 29 7.38 8.78 3.08
N LEU A 30 8.04 9.78 2.48
CA LEU A 30 7.42 10.60 1.42
C LEU A 30 7.07 9.78 0.16
N ARG A 31 7.88 8.79 -0.22
CA ARG A 31 7.57 7.89 -1.35
C ARG A 31 6.41 6.94 -1.02
N VAL A 32 6.43 6.34 0.17
CA VAL A 32 5.35 5.44 0.64
C VAL A 32 4.03 6.21 0.74
N CYS A 33 4.02 7.43 1.28
CA CYS A 33 2.79 8.23 1.36
C CYS A 33 2.20 8.58 -0.01
N LYS A 34 3.04 8.86 -1.02
CA LYS A 34 2.58 9.10 -2.40
C LYS A 34 2.00 7.82 -3.00
N PHE A 35 2.72 6.71 -2.90
CA PHE A 35 2.25 5.41 -3.38
C PHE A 35 0.95 4.99 -2.72
N LEU A 36 0.86 5.12 -1.39
CA LEU A 36 -0.32 4.77 -0.60
C LEU A 36 -1.53 5.60 -1.02
N ARG A 37 -1.34 6.90 -1.27
CA ARG A 37 -2.41 7.78 -1.77
C ARG A 37 -2.89 7.39 -3.17
N TYR A 38 -1.98 7.05 -4.07
CA TYR A 38 -2.33 6.54 -5.40
C TYR A 38 -3.06 5.19 -5.33
N PHE A 39 -2.61 4.29 -4.45
CA PHE A 39 -3.22 2.98 -4.22
C PHE A 39 -4.64 3.12 -3.65
N PHE A 40 -4.81 3.96 -2.63
CA PHE A 40 -6.12 4.25 -2.06
C PHE A 40 -7.02 4.95 -3.07
N TYR A 41 -6.51 5.89 -3.87
CA TYR A 41 -7.33 6.59 -4.87
C TYR A 41 -7.98 5.62 -5.86
N LYS A 42 -7.19 4.71 -6.47
CA LYS A 42 -7.73 3.73 -7.43
C LYS A 42 -8.71 2.75 -6.76
N THR A 43 -8.41 2.35 -5.52
CA THR A 43 -9.21 1.36 -4.79
C THR A 43 -10.51 1.96 -4.27
N PHE A 44 -10.47 3.15 -3.67
CA PHE A 44 -11.66 3.87 -3.21
C PHE A 44 -12.52 4.33 -4.38
N ALA A 45 -11.95 4.80 -5.49
CA ALA A 45 -12.76 5.20 -6.64
C ALA A 45 -13.58 4.02 -7.20
N GLY A 46 -12.97 2.83 -7.29
CA GLY A 46 -13.69 1.61 -7.68
C GLY A 46 -14.78 1.20 -6.69
N LEU A 47 -14.46 1.22 -5.38
CA LEU A 47 -15.42 0.91 -4.33
C LEU A 47 -16.57 1.93 -4.27
N LEU A 48 -16.28 3.23 -4.36
CA LEU A 48 -17.28 4.31 -4.35
C LEU A 48 -18.20 4.23 -5.57
N ALA A 49 -17.66 3.95 -6.76
CA ALA A 49 -18.47 3.74 -7.96
C ALA A 49 -19.42 2.54 -7.79
N GLN A 50 -18.93 1.45 -7.21
CA GLN A 50 -19.73 0.26 -6.95
C GLN A 50 -20.77 0.48 -5.85
N VAL A 51 -20.43 1.20 -4.78
CA VAL A 51 -21.33 1.58 -3.69
C VAL A 51 -22.42 2.52 -4.20
N TRP A 52 -22.07 3.55 -5.00
CA TRP A 52 -23.03 4.46 -5.61
C TRP A 52 -24.01 3.73 -6.54
N PHE A 53 -23.48 2.84 -7.38
CA PHE A 53 -24.30 2.00 -8.24
C PHE A 53 -25.22 1.09 -7.41
N ALA A 54 -24.71 0.46 -6.35
CA ALA A 54 -25.51 -0.41 -5.48
C ALA A 54 -26.63 0.36 -4.73
N PHE A 55 -26.38 1.61 -4.32
CA PHE A 55 -27.38 2.49 -3.72
C PHE A 55 -28.50 2.85 -4.71
N HIS A 56 -28.17 3.14 -5.97
CA HIS A 56 -29.17 3.42 -7.00
C HIS A 56 -29.93 2.16 -7.46
N SER A 57 -29.31 0.99 -7.31
CA SER A 57 -29.85 -0.31 -7.78
C SER A 57 -30.63 -1.08 -6.69
N GLY A 58 -30.83 -0.50 -5.50
CA GLY A 58 -31.59 -1.16 -4.42
C GLY A 58 -30.93 -2.43 -3.86
N PHE A 59 -29.59 -2.46 -3.74
CA PHE A 59 -28.82 -3.58 -3.19
C PHE A 59 -28.87 -4.92 -3.95
N THR A 60 -29.31 -4.95 -5.21
CA THR A 60 -28.97 -6.09 -6.09
C THR A 60 -27.48 -6.01 -6.41
N ALA A 61 -26.67 -6.67 -5.58
CA ALA A 61 -25.22 -6.70 -5.65
C ALA A 61 -24.71 -7.42 -6.91
N GLN A 62 -24.92 -6.84 -8.09
CA GLN A 62 -24.32 -7.34 -9.31
C GLN A 62 -22.87 -6.87 -9.36
N VAL A 63 -22.01 -7.63 -8.70
CA VAL A 63 -20.56 -7.57 -8.94
C VAL A 63 -20.36 -7.94 -10.41
N ARG A 64 -20.23 -6.93 -11.27
CA ARG A 64 -19.80 -7.11 -12.64
C ARG A 64 -18.32 -7.51 -12.60
N ALA A 65 -18.07 -8.78 -12.24
CA ALA A 65 -16.81 -9.47 -12.40
C ALA A 65 -16.57 -9.72 -13.90
N VAL A 66 -16.34 -8.65 -14.66
CA VAL A 66 -15.83 -8.76 -16.03
C VAL A 66 -14.38 -9.20 -15.90
N GLY A 67 -14.16 -10.51 -15.97
CA GLY A 67 -12.81 -11.07 -16.12
C GLY A 67 -12.52 -12.45 -15.52
N VAL A 68 -13.47 -13.15 -14.88
CA VAL A 68 -13.15 -14.46 -14.25
C VAL A 68 -14.08 -15.62 -14.63
N THR A 69 -15.03 -15.43 -15.55
CA THR A 69 -15.89 -16.51 -16.07
C THR A 69 -15.51 -16.99 -17.48
N SER A 70 -14.28 -16.75 -17.90
CA SER A 70 -13.75 -17.26 -19.17
C SER A 70 -12.41 -17.95 -18.95
N ILE A 71 -12.43 -19.01 -18.15
CA ILE A 71 -11.48 -20.12 -18.29
C ILE A 71 -12.35 -21.39 -18.29
N PRO A 72 -12.33 -22.19 -19.37
CA PRO A 72 -13.11 -23.42 -19.47
C PRO A 72 -12.69 -24.47 -18.42
#